data_AF-A0A2M8PM58-F1
#
_entry.id   AF-A0A2M8PM58-F1
#
_cell.length_a   1.000
_cell.length_b   1.000
_cell.length_c   1.000
_cell.angle_alpha   90.00
_cell.angle_beta   90.00
_cell.angle_gamma   90.00
#
_symmetry.space_group_name_H-M   'P 1'
#
loop_
_entity.id
_entity.type
_entity.pdbx_description
1 polymer ?
#
loop_
_entity_poly.entity_id
_entity_poly.type
_entity_poly.pdbx_seq_one_letter_code
_entity_poly.pdbx_strand_id
1 'polypeptide(L)'
;GADMSVDVAAGRAIIEDTGNAYPVRNTDTVNKTVTSNSSGNPRIDSVVLYIDLAASPDSTSSNVAKLAVVAGTPAASPTAPDDTAIGAAIGAANPYIVLADISVANGAASITDANITDQRTMIGTIESFKSTTLSYSSSIEIDLGTRYKQFDITLTGNAALTLANYRADRPFSVRLKQDGTGGRSITSWFSGYTINWAGGSAPSLSSGANNIDVIGFIPKENGVLDAFFLGLGLS
;
A
#
# COMPACT_ATOMS: atom_id res chain seq x y z
N GLY A 1 -18.23 -15.87 14.15
CA GLY A 1 -18.13 -17.03 15.04
C GLY A 1 -19.32 -17.01 15.97
N ALA A 2 -19.83 -18.17 16.38
CA ALA A 2 -20.67 -18.30 17.58
C ALA A 2 -19.85 -19.01 18.67
N ASP A 3 -20.21 -18.82 19.93
CA ASP A 3 -19.52 -19.43 21.07
C ASP A 3 -18.02 -19.08 21.13
N MET A 4 -17.17 -19.99 21.63
CA MET A 4 -15.72 -19.82 21.70
C MET A 4 -15.05 -20.11 20.36
N SER A 5 -15.43 -19.35 19.32
CA SER A 5 -14.85 -19.48 17.97
C SER A 5 -14.86 -18.17 17.19
N VAL A 6 -13.98 -18.08 16.18
CA VAL A 6 -13.93 -16.99 15.20
C VAL A 6 -14.06 -17.54 13.80
N ASP A 7 -14.65 -16.74 12.91
CA ASP A 7 -14.81 -17.11 11.50
C ASP A 7 -13.80 -16.32 10.66
N VAL A 8 -12.95 -17.03 9.93
CA VAL A 8 -12.04 -16.44 8.95
C VAL A 8 -12.74 -16.49 7.59
N ALA A 9 -13.20 -15.34 7.12
CA ALA A 9 -13.91 -15.24 5.84
C ALA A 9 -13.05 -15.65 4.64
N ALA A 10 -13.71 -15.93 3.51
CA ALA A 10 -13.07 -16.13 2.23
C ALA A 10 -12.24 -14.89 1.83
N GLY A 11 -11.09 -15.10 1.20
CA GLY A 11 -10.15 -14.02 0.89
C GLY A 11 -8.87 -14.47 0.22
N ARG A 12 -7.95 -13.52 0.09
CA ARG A 12 -6.61 -13.75 -0.47
C ARG A 12 -5.57 -13.12 0.44
N ALA A 13 -4.41 -13.76 0.52
CA ALA A 13 -3.25 -13.26 1.23
C ALA A 13 -1.98 -13.57 0.44
N ILE A 14 -0.91 -12.85 0.76
CA ILE A 14 0.46 -13.23 0.38
C ILE A 14 1.21 -13.37 1.69
N ILE A 15 1.88 -14.49 1.88
CA ILE A 15 2.77 -14.73 3.01
C ILE A 15 4.19 -14.67 2.47
N GLU A 16 4.96 -13.71 2.94
CA GLU A 16 6.35 -13.53 2.52
C GLU A 16 7.28 -14.39 3.37
N ASP A 17 8.33 -14.89 2.72
CA ASP A 17 9.46 -15.59 3.32
C ASP A 17 10.75 -15.03 2.71
N THR A 18 11.90 -15.38 3.27
CA THR A 18 13.20 -14.93 2.78
C THR A 18 13.42 -15.41 1.34
N GLY A 19 13.19 -14.53 0.37
CA GLY A 19 13.36 -14.82 -1.06
C GLY A 19 12.21 -15.58 -1.72
N ASN A 20 11.06 -15.75 -1.04
CA ASN A 20 9.88 -16.37 -1.63
C ASN A 20 8.59 -15.69 -1.16
N ALA A 21 7.49 -15.90 -1.89
CA ALA A 21 6.17 -15.43 -1.50
C ALA A 21 5.12 -16.49 -1.84
N TYR A 22 4.25 -16.77 -0.87
CA TYR A 22 3.21 -17.79 -0.99
C TYR A 22 1.85 -17.12 -1.16
N PRO A 23 1.29 -17.07 -2.38
CA PRO A 23 -0.07 -16.60 -2.59
C PRO A 23 -1.05 -17.64 -2.03
N VAL A 24 -1.89 -17.20 -1.10
CA VAL A 24 -2.92 -18.03 -0.48
C VAL A 24 -4.29 -17.55 -0.91
N ARG A 25 -5.16 -18.52 -1.25
CA ARG A 25 -6.58 -18.27 -1.52
C ARG A 25 -7.41 -19.12 -0.56
N ASN A 26 -8.18 -18.44 0.29
CA ASN A 26 -9.23 -19.07 1.07
C ASN A 26 -10.57 -18.88 0.34
N THR A 27 -11.24 -19.96 -0.06
CA THR A 27 -12.47 -19.87 -0.86
C THR A 27 -13.74 -19.79 -0.03
N ASP A 28 -13.67 -20.19 1.24
CA ASP A 28 -14.84 -20.37 2.09
C ASP A 28 -14.58 -19.83 3.49
N THR A 29 -15.64 -19.68 4.28
CA THR A 29 -15.49 -19.27 5.68
C THR A 29 -14.96 -20.44 6.50
N VAL A 30 -13.84 -20.24 7.19
CA VAL A 30 -13.22 -21.25 8.05
C VAL A 30 -13.45 -20.88 9.51
N ASN A 31 -14.18 -21.73 10.25
CA ASN A 31 -14.36 -21.57 11.68
C ASN A 31 -13.12 -22.06 12.44
N LYS A 32 -12.64 -21.26 13.39
CA LYS A 32 -11.50 -21.58 14.25
C LYS A 32 -11.91 -21.46 15.72
N THR A 33 -11.77 -22.57 16.44
CA THR A 33 -12.00 -22.62 17.89
C THR A 33 -10.96 -21.79 18.64
N VAL A 34 -11.43 -21.03 19.62
CA VAL A 34 -10.62 -20.32 20.62
C VAL A 34 -10.68 -21.14 21.90
N THR A 35 -9.53 -21.48 22.49
CA THR A 35 -9.54 -22.32 23.69
C THR A 35 -10.12 -21.57 24.88
N SER A 36 -10.84 -22.26 25.77
CA SER A 36 -11.39 -21.65 26.98
C SER A 36 -10.28 -21.06 27.87
N ASN A 37 -10.53 -19.91 28.47
CA ASN A 37 -9.62 -19.30 29.45
C ASN A 37 -10.20 -19.43 30.85
N SER A 38 -9.60 -20.27 31.68
CA SER A 38 -9.95 -20.46 33.10
C SER A 38 -8.76 -20.19 34.03
N SER A 39 -7.81 -19.37 33.58
CA SER A 39 -6.52 -19.15 34.25
C SER A 39 -6.57 -18.13 35.41
N GLY A 40 -7.70 -17.46 35.59
CA GLY A 40 -7.87 -16.36 36.56
C GLY A 40 -7.49 -14.98 36.01
N ASN A 41 -6.81 -14.89 34.87
CA ASN A 41 -6.43 -13.63 34.22
C ASN A 41 -6.93 -13.59 32.75
N PRO A 42 -7.18 -12.41 32.17
CA PRO A 42 -7.40 -12.30 30.72
C PRO A 42 -6.13 -12.67 29.94
N ARG A 43 -6.29 -13.02 28.67
CA ARG A 43 -5.19 -13.22 27.70
C ARG A 43 -5.57 -12.70 26.33
N ILE A 44 -4.59 -12.52 25.45
CA ILE A 44 -4.80 -12.20 24.04
C ILE A 44 -4.35 -13.41 23.23
N ASP A 45 -5.18 -13.90 22.31
CA ASP A 45 -4.86 -14.98 21.39
C ASP A 45 -4.68 -14.40 19.98
N SER A 46 -3.86 -15.01 19.10
CA SER A 46 -3.68 -14.53 17.72
C SER A 46 -4.16 -15.56 16.70
N VAL A 47 -4.93 -15.10 15.72
CA VAL A 47 -5.30 -15.87 14.53
C VAL A 47 -4.18 -15.74 13.50
N VAL A 48 -3.55 -16.85 13.19
CA VAL A 48 -2.37 -16.91 12.33
C VAL A 48 -2.69 -17.72 11.08
N LEU A 49 -2.37 -17.16 9.92
CA LEU A 49 -2.32 -17.90 8.64
C LEU A 49 -0.85 -18.18 8.32
N TYR A 50 -0.49 -19.44 8.12
CA TYR A 50 0.89 -19.86 7.88
C TYR A 50 1.00 -20.89 6.76
N ILE A 51 2.21 -21.03 6.22
CA ILE A 51 2.55 -22.10 5.28
C ILE A 51 3.32 -23.17 6.02
N ASP A 52 2.77 -24.39 6.06
CA ASP A 52 3.47 -25.55 6.60
C ASP A 52 4.50 -26.07 5.59
N LEU A 53 5.75 -25.66 5.76
CA LEU A 53 6.86 -26.06 4.88
C LEU A 53 7.25 -27.54 5.04
N ALA A 54 6.82 -28.20 6.12
CA ALA A 54 7.06 -29.63 6.31
C ALA A 54 5.99 -30.50 5.63
N ALA A 55 4.84 -29.92 5.25
CA ALA A 55 3.78 -30.65 4.57
C ALA A 55 4.15 -30.90 3.10
N SER A 56 3.88 -32.12 2.62
CA SER A 56 3.94 -32.44 1.19
C SER A 56 2.71 -31.85 0.48
N PRO A 57 2.87 -30.95 -0.51
CA PRO A 57 1.73 -30.34 -1.18
C PRO A 57 0.87 -31.35 -1.93
N ASP A 58 -0.46 -31.21 -1.83
CA ASP A 58 -1.39 -31.87 -2.74
C ASP A 58 -1.33 -31.24 -4.15
N SER A 59 -2.08 -31.78 -5.12
CA SER A 59 -2.09 -31.30 -6.51
C SER A 59 -2.53 -29.84 -6.68
N THR A 60 -3.15 -29.26 -5.65
CA THR A 60 -3.62 -27.88 -5.59
C THR A 60 -2.89 -27.05 -4.53
N SER A 61 -1.93 -27.64 -3.82
CA SER A 61 -1.28 -27.10 -2.63
C SER A 61 -2.26 -26.56 -1.58
N SER A 62 -3.48 -27.11 -1.51
CA SER A 62 -4.51 -26.61 -0.59
C SER A 62 -4.21 -26.96 0.87
N ASN A 63 -3.46 -28.03 1.09
CA ASN A 63 -3.12 -28.57 2.41
C ASN A 63 -1.94 -27.89 3.11
N VAL A 64 -1.16 -27.03 2.43
CA VAL A 64 0.01 -26.37 3.03
C VAL A 64 -0.32 -25.06 3.71
N ALA A 65 -1.35 -24.33 3.24
CA ALA A 65 -1.80 -23.11 3.90
C ALA A 65 -2.75 -23.46 5.05
N LYS A 66 -2.39 -23.09 6.27
CA LYS A 66 -3.11 -23.50 7.49
C LYS A 66 -3.42 -22.30 8.37
N LEU A 67 -4.53 -22.42 9.10
CA LEU A 67 -4.96 -21.46 10.10
C LEU A 67 -4.77 -22.04 11.51
N ALA A 68 -4.19 -21.23 12.40
CA ALA A 68 -4.05 -21.55 13.83
C ALA A 68 -4.61 -20.41 14.68
N VAL A 69 -5.07 -20.76 15.89
CA VAL A 69 -5.31 -19.79 16.96
C VAL A 69 -4.25 -20.08 18.01
N VAL A 70 -3.32 -19.14 18.17
CA VAL A 70 -2.22 -19.25 19.13
C VAL A 70 -2.66 -18.59 20.42
N ALA A 71 -2.79 -19.37 21.49
CA ALA A 71 -3.18 -18.83 22.79
C ALA A 71 -2.04 -18.00 23.41
N GLY A 72 -2.35 -16.81 23.91
CA GLY A 72 -1.35 -16.01 24.63
C GLY A 72 -1.20 -16.42 26.08
N THR A 73 -0.28 -15.73 26.77
CA THR A 73 -0.02 -15.95 28.19
C THR A 73 -0.99 -15.12 29.04
N PRO A 74 -1.74 -15.72 29.98
CA PRO A 74 -2.61 -14.97 30.88
C PRO A 74 -1.86 -14.01 31.79
N ALA A 75 -2.32 -12.76 31.85
CA ALA A 75 -1.75 -11.73 32.71
C ALA A 75 -2.79 -10.66 33.05
N ALA A 76 -2.54 -9.87 34.09
CA ALA A 76 -3.41 -8.74 34.45
C ALA A 76 -3.47 -7.69 33.31
N SER A 77 -2.38 -7.55 32.55
CA SER A 77 -2.31 -6.78 31.31
C SER A 77 -1.69 -7.67 30.24
N PRO A 78 -2.51 -8.47 29.53
CA PRO A 78 -2.01 -9.44 28.57
C PRO A 78 -1.45 -8.77 27.31
N THR A 79 -0.48 -9.43 26.69
CA THR A 79 0.07 -9.07 25.39
C THR A 79 -0.25 -10.16 24.38
N ALA A 80 -0.35 -9.79 23.10
CA ALA A 80 -0.47 -10.76 22.02
C ALA A 80 0.76 -11.70 21.99
N PRO A 81 0.60 -12.96 21.52
CA PRO A 81 1.70 -13.85 21.19
C PRO A 81 2.77 -13.15 20.35
N ASP A 82 4.02 -13.24 20.78
CA ASP A 82 5.17 -12.80 20.00
C ASP A 82 5.61 -13.86 18.96
N ASP A 83 6.60 -13.53 18.13
CA ASP A 83 7.12 -14.42 17.10
C ASP A 83 7.61 -15.77 17.66
N THR A 84 8.14 -15.77 18.89
CA THR A 84 8.63 -16.99 19.53
C THR A 84 7.48 -17.90 19.94
N ALA A 85 6.43 -17.34 20.56
CA ALA A 85 5.23 -18.06 20.95
C ALA A 85 4.46 -18.59 19.72
N ILE A 86 4.34 -17.78 18.67
CA ILE A 86 3.73 -18.21 17.40
C ILE A 86 4.56 -19.34 16.77
N GLY A 87 5.88 -19.14 16.63
CA GLY A 87 6.77 -20.16 16.08
C GLY A 87 6.74 -21.50 16.82
N ALA A 88 6.56 -21.48 18.16
CA ALA A 88 6.38 -22.70 18.94
C ALA A 88 5.06 -23.43 18.62
N ALA A 89 3.99 -22.71 18.27
CA ALA A 89 2.67 -23.26 17.98
C ALA A 89 2.53 -23.77 16.53
N ILE A 90 3.13 -23.07 15.56
CA ILE A 90 2.98 -23.40 14.13
C ILE A 90 4.22 -24.03 13.49
N GLY A 91 5.35 -24.07 14.20
CA GLY A 91 6.66 -24.47 13.69
C GLY A 91 7.52 -23.27 13.31
N ALA A 92 8.71 -23.14 13.92
CA ALA A 92 9.54 -21.93 13.84
C ALA A 92 10.07 -21.59 12.43
N ALA A 93 10.08 -22.56 11.51
CA ALA A 93 10.50 -22.36 10.13
C ALA A 93 9.35 -21.92 9.21
N ASN A 94 8.10 -21.99 9.68
CA ASN A 94 6.93 -21.74 8.84
C ASN A 94 6.66 -20.23 8.75
N PRO A 95 6.64 -19.64 7.54
CA PRO A 95 6.32 -18.24 7.37
C PRO A 95 4.82 -18.02 7.61
N TYR A 96 4.48 -16.86 8.16
CA TYR A 96 3.12 -16.58 8.61
C TYR A 96 2.76 -15.10 8.52
N ILE A 97 1.47 -14.83 8.62
CA ILE A 97 0.92 -13.50 8.91
C ILE A 97 -0.07 -13.61 10.07
N VAL A 98 -0.15 -12.57 10.89
CA VAL A 98 -1.20 -12.43 11.89
C VAL A 98 -2.41 -11.77 11.21
N LEU A 99 -3.57 -12.44 11.28
CA LEU A 99 -4.81 -11.92 10.72
C LEU A 99 -5.52 -11.02 11.74
N ALA A 100 -5.58 -11.45 13.00
CA ALA A 100 -6.26 -10.71 14.05
C ALA A 100 -5.80 -11.17 15.43
N ASP A 101 -5.92 -10.28 16.41
CA ASP A 101 -5.80 -10.59 17.82
C ASP A 101 -7.19 -10.70 18.46
N ILE A 102 -7.32 -11.58 19.45
CA ILE A 102 -8.56 -11.91 20.14
C ILE A 102 -8.36 -11.67 21.63
N SER A 103 -9.10 -10.72 22.19
CA SER A 103 -9.23 -10.52 23.63
C SER A 103 -10.06 -11.64 24.25
N VAL A 104 -9.45 -12.47 25.10
CA VAL A 104 -10.11 -13.60 25.78
C VAL A 104 -10.12 -13.37 27.29
N ALA A 105 -11.25 -12.89 27.80
CA ALA A 105 -11.47 -12.74 29.23
C ALA A 105 -11.43 -14.09 29.97
N ASN A 106 -11.05 -14.07 31.25
CA ASN A 106 -11.19 -15.24 32.11
C ASN A 106 -12.68 -15.60 32.25
N GLY A 107 -13.02 -16.86 31.97
CA GLY A 107 -14.40 -17.35 31.96
C GLY A 107 -15.23 -16.89 30.77
N ALA A 108 -14.61 -16.41 29.68
CA ALA A 108 -15.35 -16.07 28.45
C ALA A 108 -16.17 -17.26 27.94
N ALA A 109 -17.46 -17.03 27.67
CA ALA A 109 -18.37 -18.02 27.11
C ALA A 109 -18.54 -17.87 25.58
N SER A 110 -18.18 -16.70 25.04
CA SER A 110 -18.28 -16.40 23.62
C SER A 110 -17.25 -15.36 23.19
N ILE A 111 -16.84 -15.42 21.93
CA ILE A 111 -16.03 -14.38 21.27
C ILE A 111 -16.94 -13.60 20.32
N THR A 112 -16.94 -12.28 20.46
CA THR A 112 -17.70 -11.35 19.61
C THR A 112 -16.74 -10.51 18.77
N ASP A 113 -17.25 -9.78 17.77
CA ASP A 113 -16.43 -8.89 16.94
C ASP A 113 -15.71 -7.81 17.78
N ALA A 114 -16.29 -7.38 18.91
CA ALA A 114 -15.65 -6.43 19.82
C ALA A 114 -14.41 -7.00 20.53
N ASN A 115 -14.24 -8.32 20.53
CA ASN A 115 -13.05 -8.98 21.05
C ASN A 115 -11.94 -9.09 19.99
N ILE A 116 -12.23 -8.79 18.73
CA ILE A 116 -11.33 -9.04 17.60
C ILE A 116 -10.72 -7.73 17.13
N THR A 117 -9.40 -7.65 17.15
CA THR A 117 -8.63 -6.54 16.60
C THR A 117 -7.94 -6.99 15.33
N ASP A 118 -8.21 -6.33 14.20
CA ASP A 118 -7.58 -6.65 12.93
C ASP A 118 -6.08 -6.31 12.96
N GLN A 119 -5.24 -7.24 12.48
CA GLN A 119 -3.79 -7.07 12.37
C GLN A 119 -3.28 -7.18 10.93
N ARG A 120 -4.20 -7.32 9.96
CA ARG A 120 -3.83 -7.49 8.56
C ARG A 120 -3.15 -6.23 8.02
N THR A 121 -1.98 -6.43 7.41
CA THR A 121 -1.35 -5.44 6.55
C THR A 121 -1.81 -5.64 5.11
N MET A 122 -2.36 -4.58 4.49
CA MET A 122 -2.71 -4.63 3.08
C MET A 122 -1.45 -4.70 2.20
N ILE A 123 -1.50 -5.52 1.15
CA ILE A 123 -0.41 -5.63 0.17
C ILE A 123 -0.22 -4.26 -0.49
N GLY A 124 0.94 -3.65 -0.26
CA GLY A 124 1.41 -2.50 -1.02
C GLY A 124 2.17 -2.97 -2.25
N THR A 125 1.84 -2.46 -3.43
CA THR A 125 2.77 -2.56 -4.57
C THR A 125 3.88 -1.54 -4.37
N ILE A 126 5.14 -1.90 -4.65
CA ILE A 126 6.20 -0.90 -4.80
C ILE A 126 5.71 0.12 -5.83
N GLU A 127 5.56 1.37 -5.42
CA GLU A 127 5.26 2.49 -6.33
C GLU A 127 6.50 2.74 -7.19
N SER A 128 6.72 1.89 -8.19
CA SER A 128 7.74 2.12 -9.21
C SER A 128 7.49 3.50 -9.83
N PHE A 129 8.55 4.26 -10.11
CA PHE A 129 8.44 5.54 -10.79
C PHE A 129 7.99 5.32 -12.25
N LYS A 130 6.68 5.13 -12.45
CA LYS A 130 6.10 4.84 -13.76
C LYS A 130 5.87 6.12 -14.52
N SER A 131 6.34 6.16 -15.76
CA SER A 131 6.05 7.25 -16.69
C SER A 131 4.90 6.90 -17.64
N THR A 132 4.19 7.92 -18.10
CA THR A 132 3.27 7.84 -19.23
C THR A 132 3.49 9.01 -20.18
N THR A 133 3.23 8.82 -21.47
CA THR A 133 3.26 9.91 -22.45
C THR A 133 1.85 10.45 -22.65
N LEU A 134 1.68 11.76 -22.46
CA LEU A 134 0.44 12.45 -22.78
C LEU A 134 0.55 13.07 -24.18
N SER A 135 -0.52 12.97 -24.97
CA SER A 135 -0.59 13.64 -26.25
C SER A 135 -0.64 15.15 -26.06
N TYR A 136 -0.02 15.89 -26.99
CA TYR A 136 -0.11 17.34 -26.97
C TYR A 136 -1.56 17.82 -27.17
N SER A 137 -1.90 18.86 -26.42
CA SER A 137 -3.08 19.71 -26.58
C SER A 137 -2.69 21.11 -26.08
N SER A 138 -3.46 22.14 -26.46
CA SER A 138 -3.30 23.47 -25.85
C SER A 138 -3.69 23.49 -24.37
N SER A 139 -4.46 22.49 -23.91
CA SER A 139 -4.77 22.21 -22.51
C SER A 139 -4.56 20.72 -22.24
N ILE A 140 -3.59 20.40 -21.39
CA ILE A 140 -3.16 19.03 -21.09
C ILE A 140 -3.48 18.73 -19.63
N GLU A 141 -4.29 17.70 -19.40
CA GLU A 141 -4.68 17.27 -18.08
C GLU A 141 -3.70 16.25 -17.50
N ILE A 142 -3.27 16.48 -16.26
CA ILE A 142 -2.47 15.57 -15.48
C ILE A 142 -3.36 14.93 -14.42
N ASP A 143 -3.66 13.64 -14.61
CA ASP A 143 -4.55 12.88 -13.74
C ASP A 143 -3.79 12.19 -12.59
N LEU A 144 -3.95 12.72 -11.37
CA LEU A 144 -3.38 12.17 -10.14
C LEU A 144 -4.22 11.03 -9.54
N GLY A 145 -5.25 10.54 -10.22
CA GLY A 145 -5.93 9.28 -9.94
C GLY A 145 -5.22 8.06 -10.53
N THR A 146 -4.33 8.26 -11.51
CA THR A 146 -3.59 7.17 -12.17
C THR A 146 -2.46 6.61 -11.32
N ARG A 147 -1.81 5.51 -11.75
CA ARG A 147 -0.62 4.96 -11.07
C ARG A 147 0.70 5.60 -11.52
N TYR A 148 0.68 6.53 -12.47
CA TYR A 148 1.88 7.17 -12.98
C TYR A 148 2.41 8.22 -12.01
N LYS A 149 3.74 8.38 -12.01
CA LYS A 149 4.50 9.37 -11.23
C LYS A 149 5.23 10.36 -12.12
N GLN A 150 5.43 10.05 -13.40
CA GLN A 150 5.95 10.97 -14.40
C GLN A 150 4.98 11.08 -15.59
N PHE A 151 4.81 12.31 -16.07
CA PHE A 151 4.03 12.62 -17.26
C PHE A 151 4.95 13.24 -18.31
N ASP A 152 5.24 12.48 -19.36
CA ASP A 152 6.07 12.89 -20.49
C ASP A 152 5.20 13.60 -21.54
N ILE A 153 5.58 14.82 -21.91
CA ILE A 153 4.86 15.64 -22.87
C ILE A 153 5.86 16.19 -23.88
N THR A 154 5.58 16.00 -25.18
CA THR A 154 6.26 16.76 -26.24
C THR A 154 5.42 17.98 -26.58
N LEU A 155 5.97 19.17 -26.35
CA LEU A 155 5.33 20.44 -26.67
C LEU A 155 5.51 20.74 -28.16
N THR A 156 4.41 20.67 -28.93
CA THR A 156 4.37 21.08 -30.34
C THR A 156 3.74 22.47 -30.54
N GLY A 157 3.53 23.18 -29.43
CA GLY A 157 2.84 24.46 -29.30
C GLY A 157 2.87 24.90 -27.84
N ASN A 158 2.48 26.14 -27.57
CA ASN A 158 2.28 26.59 -26.19
C ASN A 158 1.10 25.81 -25.58
N ALA A 159 1.18 25.49 -24.29
CA ALA A 159 0.16 24.68 -23.61
C ALA A 159 -0.15 25.23 -22.21
N ALA A 160 -1.31 24.87 -21.66
CA ALA A 160 -1.63 25.00 -20.25
C ALA A 160 -1.71 23.59 -19.63
N LEU A 161 -1.30 23.44 -18.38
CA LEU A 161 -1.42 22.20 -17.62
C LEU A 161 -2.54 22.31 -16.60
N THR A 162 -3.39 21.29 -16.51
CA THR A 162 -4.47 21.17 -15.50
C THR A 162 -4.27 19.91 -14.65
N LEU A 163 -4.89 19.86 -13.47
CA LEU A 163 -4.89 18.67 -12.60
C LEU A 163 -6.30 18.08 -12.53
N ALA A 164 -6.38 16.75 -12.59
CA ALA A 164 -7.57 15.98 -12.27
C ALA A 164 -7.30 15.00 -11.12
N ASN A 165 -8.38 14.62 -10.42
CA ASN A 165 -8.36 13.67 -9.29
C ASN A 165 -7.24 13.98 -8.28
N TYR A 166 -7.19 15.23 -7.82
CA TYR A 166 -6.13 15.73 -6.94
C TYR A 166 -6.00 14.89 -5.67
N ARG A 167 -4.75 14.62 -5.30
CA ARG A 167 -4.39 13.78 -4.15
C ARG A 167 -3.17 14.35 -3.46
N ALA A 168 -3.36 14.82 -2.23
CA ALA A 168 -2.30 15.42 -1.40
C ALA A 168 -1.15 14.45 -1.06
N ASP A 169 -1.38 13.14 -1.19
CA ASP A 169 -0.43 12.05 -0.87
C ASP A 169 0.37 11.56 -2.08
N ARG A 170 0.28 12.23 -3.25
CA ARG A 170 0.88 11.73 -4.50
C ARG A 170 1.85 12.71 -5.15
N PRO A 171 3.14 12.69 -4.75
CA PRO A 171 4.19 13.36 -5.50
C PRO A 171 4.27 12.87 -6.95
N PHE A 172 4.54 13.78 -7.88
CA PHE A 172 4.66 13.50 -9.30
C PHE A 172 5.67 14.43 -9.99
N SER A 173 6.07 14.10 -11.21
CA SER A 173 6.88 14.96 -12.08
C SER A 173 6.26 15.12 -13.46
N VAL A 174 6.61 16.23 -14.11
CA VAL A 174 6.25 16.52 -15.50
C VAL A 174 7.55 16.67 -16.27
N ARG A 175 7.72 15.87 -17.32
CA ARG A 175 8.85 15.91 -18.24
C ARG A 175 8.40 16.55 -19.54
N LEU A 176 8.80 17.80 -19.75
CA LEU A 176 8.44 18.62 -20.88
C LEU A 176 9.56 18.62 -21.89
N LYS A 177 9.31 18.12 -23.10
CA LYS A 177 10.26 18.14 -24.22
C LYS A 177 9.82 19.17 -25.25
N GLN A 178 10.72 20.05 -25.67
CA GLN A 178 10.53 20.92 -26.84
C GLN A 178 10.41 20.11 -28.13
N ASP A 179 9.64 20.60 -29.10
CA ASP A 179 9.65 20.03 -30.45
C ASP A 179 10.99 20.28 -31.18
N GLY A 180 11.06 19.86 -32.45
CA GLY A 180 12.25 20.04 -33.28
C GLY A 180 12.57 21.50 -33.63
N THR A 181 11.70 22.46 -33.29
CA THR A 181 11.97 23.90 -33.47
C THR A 181 12.37 24.56 -32.15
N GLY A 182 11.71 24.18 -31.05
CA GLY A 182 11.84 24.85 -29.77
C GLY A 182 10.91 26.05 -29.60
N GLY A 183 11.14 26.82 -28.54
CA GLY A 183 10.42 28.06 -28.23
C GLY A 183 9.02 27.90 -27.66
N ARG A 184 8.66 26.71 -27.14
CA ARG A 184 7.34 26.44 -26.53
C ARG A 184 7.35 26.70 -25.04
N SER A 185 6.23 27.17 -24.52
CA SER A 185 6.06 27.49 -23.11
C SER A 185 4.81 26.86 -22.50
N ILE A 186 4.85 26.68 -21.17
CA ILE A 186 3.64 26.47 -20.37
C ILE A 186 3.08 27.83 -19.98
N THR A 187 1.90 28.13 -20.49
CA THR A 187 1.18 29.41 -20.31
C THR A 187 0.46 29.49 -18.97
N SER A 188 0.08 28.35 -18.40
CA SER A 188 -0.55 28.26 -17.09
C SER A 188 -0.21 26.92 -16.44
N TRP A 189 0.20 26.98 -15.18
CA TRP A 189 0.47 25.81 -14.35
C TRP A 189 -0.69 25.64 -13.36
N PHE A 190 -1.50 24.60 -13.57
CA PHE A 190 -2.52 24.09 -12.64
C PHE A 190 -3.44 25.20 -12.08
N SER A 191 -4.20 25.84 -12.96
CA SER A 191 -5.15 26.90 -12.56
C SER A 191 -6.10 26.41 -11.45
N GLY A 192 -6.31 27.24 -10.43
CA GLY A 192 -7.08 26.89 -9.23
C GLY A 192 -6.26 26.28 -8.10
N TYR A 193 -4.97 26.01 -8.30
CA TYR A 193 -4.04 25.53 -7.27
C TYR A 193 -2.99 26.58 -6.92
N THR A 194 -2.47 26.51 -5.69
CA THR A 194 -1.35 27.36 -5.25
C THR A 194 -0.05 26.60 -5.43
N ILE A 195 0.89 27.13 -6.20
CA ILE A 195 2.21 26.49 -6.41
C ILE A 195 3.30 27.32 -5.73
N ASN A 196 3.97 26.72 -4.77
CA ASN A 196 5.16 27.27 -4.13
C ASN A 196 6.38 26.95 -4.99
N TRP A 197 6.76 27.90 -5.83
CA TRP A 197 7.96 27.80 -6.64
C TRP A 197 9.21 28.17 -5.85
N ALA A 198 10.29 27.42 -6.04
CA ALA A 198 11.61 27.86 -5.61
C ALA A 198 11.95 29.22 -6.24
N GLY A 199 12.28 30.22 -5.42
CA GLY A 199 12.52 31.60 -5.88
C GLY A 199 11.26 32.45 -6.13
N GLY A 200 10.06 31.91 -5.88
CA GLY A 200 8.80 32.67 -5.87
C GLY A 200 8.13 32.85 -7.23
N SER A 201 8.72 32.37 -8.33
CA SER A 201 8.17 32.47 -9.68
C SER A 201 8.22 31.15 -10.44
N ALA A 202 7.27 30.94 -11.35
CA ALA A 202 7.27 29.80 -12.25
C ALA A 202 8.54 29.76 -13.13
N PRO A 203 8.98 28.57 -13.55
CA PRO A 203 10.22 28.41 -14.29
C PRO A 203 10.11 28.88 -15.74
N SER A 204 11.22 29.43 -16.25
CA SER A 204 11.45 29.52 -17.69
C SER A 204 11.93 28.18 -18.22
N LEU A 205 11.21 27.63 -19.19
CA LEU A 205 11.62 26.41 -19.88
C LEU A 205 12.79 26.69 -20.83
N SER A 206 13.62 25.66 -21.01
CA SER A 206 14.68 25.66 -22.00
C SER A 206 14.08 25.70 -23.41
N SER A 207 14.49 26.67 -24.22
CA SER A 207 13.84 26.96 -25.52
C SER A 207 14.47 26.26 -26.72
N GLY A 208 15.61 25.58 -26.56
CA GLY A 208 16.28 24.88 -27.64
C GLY A 208 15.46 23.70 -28.17
N ALA A 209 15.58 23.42 -29.47
CA ALA A 209 14.93 22.26 -30.09
C ALA A 209 15.27 20.98 -29.32
N ASN A 210 14.26 20.15 -29.06
CA ASN A 210 14.35 18.90 -28.30
C ASN A 210 14.80 19.01 -26.83
N ASN A 211 15.11 20.21 -26.32
CA ASN A 211 15.48 20.37 -24.92
C ASN A 211 14.37 19.84 -24.01
N ILE A 212 14.80 19.20 -22.92
CA ILE A 212 13.89 18.64 -21.93
C ILE A 212 14.08 19.33 -20.58
N ASP A 213 12.97 19.71 -19.97
CA ASP A 213 12.89 20.19 -18.60
C ASP A 213 12.02 19.24 -17.77
N VAL A 214 12.45 18.94 -16.55
CA VAL A 214 11.73 18.07 -15.61
C VAL A 214 11.45 18.81 -14.31
N ILE A 215 10.16 18.94 -14.00
CA ILE A 215 9.68 19.63 -12.81
C ILE A 215 8.97 18.62 -11.92
N GLY A 216 9.37 18.55 -10.64
CA GLY A 216 8.73 17.74 -9.62
C GLY A 216 7.74 18.56 -8.79
N PHE A 217 6.67 17.92 -8.32
CA PHE A 217 5.65 18.52 -7.49
C PHE A 217 5.32 17.61 -6.30
N ILE A 218 5.22 18.21 -5.12
CA ILE A 218 4.70 17.58 -3.91
C ILE A 218 3.36 18.25 -3.57
N PRO A 219 2.22 17.61 -3.90
CA PRO A 219 0.91 18.03 -3.43
C PRO A 219 0.84 18.07 -1.91
N LYS A 220 -0.02 18.95 -1.38
CA LYS A 220 -0.31 19.11 0.04
C LYS A 220 -1.83 19.22 0.23
N GLU A 221 -2.29 19.25 1.47
CA GLU A 221 -3.69 19.57 1.73
C GLU A 221 -4.06 20.97 1.18
N ASN A 222 -5.36 21.17 0.94
CA ASN A 222 -5.92 22.46 0.48
C ASN A 222 -5.44 22.96 -0.89
N GLY A 223 -5.00 22.07 -1.79
CA GLY A 223 -4.67 22.44 -3.17
C GLY A 223 -3.37 23.23 -3.31
N VAL A 224 -2.44 23.06 -2.36
CA VAL A 224 -1.10 23.63 -2.41
C VAL A 224 -0.13 22.59 -3.00
N LEU A 225 0.84 23.03 -3.82
CA LEU A 225 1.92 22.19 -4.33
C LEU A 225 3.26 22.86 -4.06
N ASP A 226 4.24 22.12 -3.54
CA ASP A 226 5.63 22.56 -3.59
C ASP A 226 6.26 22.07 -4.89
N ALA A 227 6.92 22.97 -5.63
CA ALA A 227 7.54 22.65 -6.91
C ALA A 227 9.08 22.68 -6.83
N PHE A 228 9.71 21.73 -7.51
CA PHE A 228 11.16 21.52 -7.51
C PHE A 228 11.68 21.30 -8.93
N PHE A 229 12.89 21.76 -9.18
CA PHE A 229 13.60 21.45 -10.41
C PHE A 229 14.33 20.12 -10.27
N LEU A 230 14.07 19.19 -11.18
CA LEU A 230 14.78 17.90 -11.23
C LEU A 230 15.83 17.89 -12.36
N GLY A 231 15.61 18.66 -13.42
CA GLY A 231 16.58 18.89 -14.49
C GLY A 231 16.09 19.96 -15.47
N LEU A 232 17.01 20.75 -16.02
CA LEU A 232 16.73 21.78 -17.02
C LEU A 232 17.66 21.59 -18.22
N GLY A 233 17.11 21.76 -19.43
CA GLY A 233 17.88 21.76 -20.67
C GLY A 233 18.60 20.45 -20.97
N LEU A 234 18.01 19.32 -20.55
CA LEU A 234 18.55 17.99 -20.82
C LEU A 234 18.46 17.72 -22.34
N SER A 235 19.47 17.06 -22.89
CA SER A 235 19.55 16.63 -24.30
C SER A 235 19.15 15.17 -24.51
#